data_AF-A0A0F8Z556-F1
#
_entry.id   AF-A0A0F8Z556-F1
#
_cell.length_a   1.000
_cell.length_b   1.000
_cell.length_c   1.000
_cell.angle_alpha   90.00
_cell.angle_beta   90.00
_cell.angle_gamma   90.00
#
_symmetry.space_group_name_H-M   'P 1'
#
loop_
_entity.id
_entity.type
_entity.pdbx_description
1 polymer ?
#
loop_
_entity_poly.entity_id
_entity_poly.type
_entity_poly.pdbx_seq_one_letter_code
_entity_poly.pdbx_strand_id
1 'polypeptide(L)'
;MDIDSKIDSILDFYVKLTGRTKLKITPALGSGIKARLREGYEVEDCIKVIRWKHSQWWDDDHMKNFCNPITLFRPCHFAIYLCEAEENLEVIIKEEYDKFVECIFESRQKDKYLKFEDYRAKYLAGEVVSNG
;
A
#
# COMPACT_ATOMS: atom_id res chain seq x y z
N MET A 1 9.04 14.40 -8.78
CA MET A 1 9.24 14.21 -7.33
C MET A 1 10.67 13.74 -7.14
N ASP A 2 11.45 14.39 -6.28
CA ASP A 2 12.80 13.93 -5.96
C ASP A 2 12.77 12.67 -5.07
N ILE A 3 13.91 11.98 -4.93
CA ILE A 3 14.02 10.72 -4.18
C ILE A 3 13.63 10.90 -2.72
N ASP A 4 13.99 12.02 -2.09
CA ASP A 4 13.76 12.19 -0.66
C ASP A 4 12.26 12.46 -0.41
N SER A 5 11.60 13.25 -1.27
CA SER A 5 10.13 13.38 -1.27
C SER A 5 9.40 12.04 -1.52
N LYS A 6 9.93 11.17 -2.40
CA LYS A 6 9.37 9.82 -2.59
C LYS A 6 9.48 8.98 -1.31
N ILE A 7 10.60 9.03 -0.61
CA ILE A 7 10.82 8.32 0.66
C ILE A 7 9.83 8.81 1.73
N ASP A 8 9.66 10.13 1.85
CA ASP A 8 8.71 10.72 2.80
C ASP A 8 7.28 10.22 2.54
N SER A 9 6.84 10.22 1.28
CA SER A 9 5.51 9.70 0.89
C SER A 9 5.30 8.24 1.29
N ILE A 10 6.33 7.39 1.14
CA ILE A 10 6.25 5.96 1.49
C ILE A 10 6.16 5.80 3.01
N LEU A 11 6.93 6.56 3.77
CA LEU A 11 6.93 6.49 5.23
C LEU A 11 5.66 7.08 5.84
N ASP A 12 5.14 8.16 5.28
CA ASP A 12 3.86 8.75 5.67
C ASP A 12 2.71 7.75 5.44
N PHE A 13 2.73 7.05 4.30
CA PHE A 13 1.78 5.96 4.05
C PHE A 13 1.86 4.87 5.11
N TYR A 14 3.06 4.38 5.41
CA TYR A 14 3.27 3.35 6.44
C TYR A 14 2.78 3.80 7.83
N VAL A 15 3.09 5.03 8.25
CA VAL A 15 2.68 5.61 9.54
C VAL A 15 1.15 5.69 9.60
N LYS A 16 0.52 6.17 8.54
CA LYS A 16 -0.94 6.26 8.43
C LYS A 16 -1.60 4.89 8.49
N LEU A 17 -1.04 3.89 7.81
CA LEU A 17 -1.59 2.53 7.78
C LEU A 17 -1.49 1.84 9.15
N THR A 18 -0.33 1.96 9.80
CA THR A 18 -0.04 1.25 11.06
C THR A 18 -0.57 1.96 12.30
N GLY A 19 -1.02 3.21 12.18
CA GLY A 19 -1.40 4.05 13.33
C GLY A 19 -0.23 4.35 14.29
N ARG A 20 1.01 4.02 13.90
CA ARG A 20 2.21 4.35 14.67
C ARG A 20 2.43 5.88 14.64
N THR A 21 3.17 6.41 15.59
CA THR A 21 3.57 7.82 15.56
C THR A 21 4.64 8.05 14.50
N LYS A 22 4.86 9.32 14.13
CA LYS A 22 5.83 9.73 13.10
C LYS A 22 7.18 9.03 13.34
N LEU A 23 7.58 8.19 12.41
CA LEU A 23 8.88 7.53 12.47
C LEU A 23 9.98 8.57 12.32
N LYS A 24 10.97 8.51 13.22
CA LYS A 24 12.21 9.26 13.01
C LYS A 24 12.96 8.57 11.89
N ILE A 25 13.10 9.24 10.74
CA ILE A 25 13.89 8.74 9.62
C ILE A 25 15.33 8.59 10.10
N THR A 26 15.78 7.35 10.24
CA THR A 26 17.18 7.04 10.50
C THR A 26 17.86 6.72 9.17
N PRO A 27 19.19 6.89 9.06
CA PRO A 27 19.93 6.49 7.86
C PRO A 27 19.67 5.03 7.46
N ALA A 28 19.50 4.13 8.44
CA ALA A 28 19.20 2.72 8.20
C ALA A 28 17.80 2.48 7.63
N LEU A 29 16.80 3.27 8.05
CA LEU A 29 15.43 3.19 7.54
C LEU A 29 15.34 3.73 6.10
N GLY A 30 15.90 4.92 5.89
CA GLY A 30 15.87 5.58 4.59
C GLY A 30 16.71 4.88 3.53
N SER A 31 17.81 4.22 3.90
CA SER A 31 18.72 3.58 2.94
C SER A 31 18.08 2.41 2.19
N GLY A 32 17.25 1.60 2.86
CA GLY A 32 16.54 0.48 2.22
C GLY A 32 15.59 0.95 1.13
N ILE A 33 14.72 1.93 1.46
CA ILE A 33 13.76 2.52 0.53
C ILE A 33 14.49 3.21 -0.62
N LYS A 34 15.50 4.04 -0.30
CA LYS A 34 16.33 4.73 -1.29
C LYS A 34 17.01 3.77 -2.25
N ALA A 35 17.47 2.62 -1.76
CA ALA A 35 18.07 1.59 -2.60
C ALA A 35 17.04 0.99 -3.57
N ARG A 36 15.82 0.66 -3.11
CA ARG A 36 14.76 0.15 -4.01
C ARG A 36 14.40 1.17 -5.10
N LEU A 37 14.22 2.44 -4.72
CA LEU A 37 13.94 3.50 -5.69
C LEU A 37 15.06 3.69 -6.73
N ARG A 38 16.33 3.49 -6.33
CA ARG A 38 17.49 3.54 -7.25
C ARG A 38 17.61 2.32 -8.15
N GLU A 39 17.05 1.19 -7.74
CA GLU A 39 16.97 -0.03 -8.57
C GLU A 39 15.87 0.04 -9.64
N GLY A 40 15.02 1.09 -9.60
CA GLY A 40 13.98 1.32 -10.60
C GLY A 40 12.56 0.98 -10.12
N TYR A 41 12.39 0.57 -8.85
CA TYR A 41 11.05 0.40 -8.28
C TYR A 41 10.38 1.77 -8.03
N GLU A 42 9.07 1.82 -8.17
CA GLU A 42 8.29 3.03 -7.96
C GLU A 42 7.71 3.11 -6.54
N VAL A 43 7.16 4.28 -6.21
CA VAL A 43 6.49 4.51 -4.90
C VAL A 43 5.34 3.53 -4.71
N GLU A 44 4.60 3.27 -5.78
CA GLU A 44 3.47 2.36 -5.83
C GLU A 44 3.89 0.93 -5.47
N ASP A 45 5.03 0.45 -5.97
CA ASP A 45 5.54 -0.89 -5.63
C ASP A 45 5.89 -1.00 -4.15
N CYS A 46 6.49 0.06 -3.60
CA CYS A 46 6.78 0.16 -2.17
C CYS A 46 5.49 0.10 -1.34
N ILE A 47 4.44 0.79 -1.79
CA ILE A 47 3.12 0.80 -1.14
C ILE A 47 2.46 -0.59 -1.22
N LYS A 48 2.51 -1.28 -2.36
CA LYS A 48 1.98 -2.65 -2.52
C LYS A 48 2.60 -3.59 -1.49
N VAL A 49 3.93 -3.59 -1.37
CA VAL A 49 4.66 -4.42 -0.39
C VAL A 49 4.22 -4.12 1.04
N ILE A 50 4.10 -2.83 1.40
CA ILE A 50 3.65 -2.42 2.73
C ILE A 50 2.23 -2.93 3.01
N ARG A 51 1.28 -2.72 2.08
CA ARG A 51 -0.11 -3.16 2.24
C ARG A 51 -0.21 -4.66 2.40
N TRP A 52 0.46 -5.40 1.51
CA TRP A 52 0.42 -6.86 1.49
C TRP A 52 0.98 -7.47 2.77
N LYS A 53 2.16 -7.02 3.22
CA LYS A 53 2.73 -7.54 4.47
C LYS A 53 2.01 -7.06 5.70
N HIS A 54 1.40 -5.88 5.66
CA HIS A 54 0.51 -5.45 6.73
C HIS A 54 -0.71 -6.36 6.84
N SER A 55 -1.43 -6.67 5.75
CA SER A 55 -2.60 -7.56 5.82
C SER A 55 -2.26 -8.97 6.32
N GLN A 56 -1.05 -9.47 6.01
CA GLN A 56 -0.61 -10.78 6.48
C GLN A 56 -0.13 -10.80 7.93
N TRP A 57 0.56 -9.75 8.39
CA TRP A 57 1.34 -9.82 9.64
C TRP A 57 0.82 -8.93 10.76
N TRP A 58 -0.06 -7.96 10.49
CA TRP A 58 -0.39 -6.93 11.48
C TRP A 58 -1.20 -7.43 12.67
N ASP A 59 -2.05 -8.44 12.42
CA ASP A 59 -2.95 -9.04 13.42
C ASP A 59 -2.35 -10.28 14.09
N ASP A 60 -1.14 -10.69 13.70
CA ASP A 60 -0.37 -11.75 14.34
C ASP A 60 0.68 -11.14 15.28
N ASP A 61 0.57 -11.43 16.58
CA ASP A 61 1.40 -10.85 17.65
C ASP A 61 2.92 -11.09 17.45
N HIS A 62 3.29 -12.21 16.83
CA HIS A 62 4.67 -12.52 16.54
C HIS A 62 5.13 -11.79 15.26
N MET A 63 4.32 -11.88 14.20
CA MET A 63 4.67 -11.39 12.88
C MET A 63 4.65 -9.86 12.77
N LYS A 64 3.81 -9.18 13.56
CA LYS A 64 3.68 -7.71 13.58
C LYS A 64 4.99 -6.96 13.84
N ASN A 65 5.91 -7.58 14.58
CA ASN A 65 7.23 -7.03 14.86
C ASN A 65 8.11 -6.96 13.60
N PHE A 66 7.89 -7.85 12.64
CA PHE A 66 8.58 -7.88 11.35
C PHE A 66 7.94 -6.95 10.31
N CYS A 67 6.71 -6.48 10.54
CA CYS A 67 6.05 -5.47 9.71
C CYS A 67 6.60 -4.05 10.00
N ASN A 68 7.87 -3.84 9.65
CA ASN A 68 8.57 -2.56 9.77
C ASN A 68 9.41 -2.28 8.50
N PRO A 69 9.70 -1.01 8.16
CA PRO A 69 10.31 -0.73 6.85
C PRO A 69 11.75 -1.26 6.74
N ILE A 70 12.49 -1.41 7.84
CA ILE A 70 13.82 -2.03 7.77
C ILE A 70 13.71 -3.48 7.28
N THR A 71 12.70 -4.23 7.71
CA THR A 71 12.47 -5.60 7.24
C THR A 71 11.87 -5.64 5.84
N LEU A 72 10.85 -4.81 5.57
CA LEU A 72 10.12 -4.83 4.30
C LEU A 72 11.01 -4.45 3.10
N PHE A 73 11.95 -3.53 3.31
CA PHE A 73 12.84 -3.02 2.26
C PHE A 73 14.21 -3.72 2.25
N ARG A 74 14.33 -4.92 2.84
CA ARG A 74 15.55 -5.73 2.73
C ARG A 74 15.76 -6.18 1.29
N PRO A 75 17.00 -6.09 0.75
CA PRO A 75 17.27 -6.44 -0.65
C PRO A 75 16.84 -7.85 -1.04
N CYS A 76 17.06 -8.83 -0.17
CA CYS A 76 16.76 -10.23 -0.42
C CYS A 76 15.27 -10.59 -0.37
N HIS A 77 14.41 -9.68 0.09
CA HIS A 77 13.00 -9.97 0.31
C HIS A 77 12.05 -9.06 -0.47
N PHE A 78 12.45 -7.82 -0.75
CA PHE A 78 11.55 -6.84 -1.36
C PHE A 78 10.94 -7.33 -2.67
N ALA A 79 11.75 -7.86 -3.59
CA ALA A 79 11.26 -8.37 -4.88
C ALA A 79 10.28 -9.54 -4.71
N ILE A 80 10.54 -10.43 -3.74
CA ILE A 80 9.65 -11.55 -3.43
C ILE A 80 8.31 -11.03 -2.91
N TYR A 81 8.33 -10.09 -1.96
CA TYR A 81 7.11 -9.51 -1.39
C TYR A 81 6.32 -8.71 -2.42
N LEU A 82 6.98 -8.07 -3.37
CA LEU A 82 6.32 -7.39 -4.48
C LEU A 82 5.63 -8.40 -5.40
N CYS A 83 6.34 -9.47 -5.79
CA CYS A 83 5.79 -10.56 -6.58
C CYS A 83 4.55 -11.16 -5.92
N GLU A 84 4.63 -11.51 -4.63
CA GLU A 84 3.48 -12.02 -3.87
C GLU A 84 2.30 -11.02 -3.86
N ALA A 85 2.58 -9.73 -3.71
CA ALA A 85 1.54 -8.70 -3.71
C ALA A 85 0.86 -8.57 -5.08
N GLU A 86 1.63 -8.70 -6.17
CA GLU A 86 1.12 -8.63 -7.54
C GLU A 86 0.31 -9.88 -7.91
N GLU A 87 0.73 -11.06 -7.48
CA GLU A 87 -0.02 -12.31 -7.64
C GLU A 87 -1.35 -12.31 -6.86
N ASN A 88 -1.46 -11.50 -5.81
CA ASN A 88 -2.64 -11.43 -4.94
C ASN A 88 -3.37 -10.08 -5.05
N LEU A 89 -3.22 -9.38 -6.18
CA LEU A 89 -3.78 -8.03 -6.36
C LEU A 89 -5.32 -8.00 -6.19
N GLU A 90 -6.02 -9.04 -6.62
CA GLU A 90 -7.49 -9.14 -6.45
C GLU A 90 -7.91 -9.12 -4.98
N VAL A 91 -7.13 -9.73 -4.10
CA VAL A 91 -7.38 -9.75 -2.64
C VAL A 91 -7.20 -8.35 -2.06
N ILE A 92 -6.12 -7.65 -2.45
CA ILE A 92 -5.85 -6.28 -2.02
C ILE A 92 -6.97 -5.34 -2.46
N ILE A 93 -7.40 -5.42 -3.73
CA ILE A 93 -8.48 -4.59 -4.27
C ILE A 93 -9.79 -4.87 -3.54
N LYS A 94 -10.10 -6.15 -3.26
CA LYS A 94 -11.32 -6.52 -2.55
C LYS A 94 -11.33 -5.98 -1.12
N GLU A 95 -10.24 -6.11 -0.37
CA GLU A 95 -10.15 -5.57 0.99
C GLU A 95 -10.25 -4.03 1.03
N GLU A 96 -9.62 -3.34 0.06
CA GLU A 96 -9.74 -1.89 -0.06
C GLU A 96 -11.17 -1.46 -0.39
N TYR A 97 -11.84 -2.20 -1.28
CA TYR A 97 -13.24 -2.00 -1.59
C TYR A 97 -14.09 -2.18 -0.34
N ASP A 98 -14.00 -3.33 0.34
CA ASP A 98 -14.80 -3.65 1.52
C ASP A 98 -14.63 -2.56 2.62
N LYS A 99 -13.39 -2.09 2.86
CA LYS A 99 -13.11 -0.98 3.79
C LYS A 99 -13.70 0.36 3.34
N PHE A 100 -13.61 0.68 2.04
CA PHE A 100 -14.20 1.90 1.49
C PHE A 100 -15.73 1.88 1.62
N VAL A 101 -16.32 0.72 1.35
CA VAL A 101 -17.75 0.45 1.48
C VAL A 101 -18.21 0.66 2.91
N GLU A 102 -17.55 0.02 3.89
CA GLU A 102 -17.84 0.19 5.31
C GLU A 102 -17.76 1.66 5.71
N CYS A 103 -16.71 2.37 5.30
CA CYS A 103 -16.55 3.80 5.57
C CYS A 103 -17.67 4.67 4.97
N ILE A 104 -18.17 4.37 3.77
CA ILE A 104 -19.32 5.08 3.21
C ILE A 104 -20.61 4.77 3.98
N PHE A 105 -20.84 3.51 4.33
CA PHE A 105 -22.01 3.10 5.10
C PHE A 105 -22.05 3.78 6.46
N GLU A 106 -20.91 3.85 7.16
CA GLU A 106 -20.75 4.55 8.44
C GLU A 106 -20.93 6.07 8.31
N SER A 107 -20.46 6.67 7.20
CA SER A 107 -20.56 8.12 6.95
C SER A 107 -21.91 8.60 6.37
N ARG A 108 -22.89 7.70 6.20
CA ARG A 108 -24.26 7.99 5.67
C ARG A 108 -24.28 8.70 4.29
N GLN A 109 -23.22 8.62 3.47
CA GLN A 109 -23.18 9.22 2.13
C GLN A 109 -23.53 8.22 1.02
N LYS A 110 -24.76 7.69 1.02
CA LYS A 110 -25.23 6.68 0.06
C LYS A 110 -25.15 7.12 -1.41
N ASP A 111 -25.25 8.42 -1.68
CA ASP A 111 -25.43 8.97 -3.02
C ASP A 111 -24.17 8.89 -3.90
N LYS A 112 -22.98 8.75 -3.28
CA LYS A 112 -21.70 8.58 -3.99
C LYS A 112 -21.44 7.14 -4.45
N TYR A 113 -22.14 6.18 -3.85
CA TYR A 113 -21.94 4.75 -4.06
C TYR A 113 -22.43 4.30 -5.44
N LEU A 114 -23.53 4.90 -5.93
CA LEU A 114 -24.15 4.56 -7.21
C LEU A 114 -23.27 4.90 -8.43
N LYS A 115 -22.29 5.80 -8.30
CA LYS A 115 -21.36 6.15 -9.39
C LYS A 115 -20.14 5.22 -9.48
N PHE A 116 -19.88 4.40 -8.45
CA PHE A 116 -18.65 3.63 -8.34
C PHE A 116 -18.80 2.14 -8.72
N GLU A 117 -19.98 1.52 -8.55
CA GLU A 117 -20.28 0.18 -9.10
C GLU A 117 -20.08 0.15 -10.62
N ASP A 118 -20.52 1.20 -11.32
CA ASP A 118 -20.28 1.39 -12.75
C ASP A 118 -18.77 1.51 -13.08
N TYR A 119 -17.97 2.13 -12.20
CA TYR A 119 -16.53 2.26 -12.40
C TYR A 119 -15.81 0.92 -12.19
N ARG A 120 -16.20 0.17 -11.14
CA ARG A 120 -15.69 -1.18 -10.84
C ARG A 120 -16.01 -2.15 -11.98
N ALA A 121 -17.23 -2.11 -12.52
CA ALA A 121 -17.62 -2.92 -13.67
C ALA A 121 -16.77 -2.60 -14.90
N LYS A 122 -16.51 -1.32 -15.19
CA LYS A 122 -15.66 -0.88 -16.31
C LYS A 122 -14.19 -1.28 -16.14
N TYR A 123 -13.65 -1.17 -14.93
CA TYR A 123 -12.27 -1.52 -14.64
C TYR A 123 -12.03 -3.04 -14.74
N LEU A 124 -12.95 -3.87 -14.20
CA LEU A 124 -12.91 -5.32 -14.33
C LEU A 124 -13.17 -5.80 -15.78
N ALA A 125 -13.92 -5.02 -16.56
CA ALA A 125 -14.14 -5.26 -17.99
C ALA A 125 -12.94 -4.84 -18.88
N GLY A 126 -11.88 -4.25 -18.29
CA GLY A 126 -10.71 -3.78 -19.04
C GLY A 126 -10.97 -2.50 -19.86
N GLU A 127 -12.04 -1.78 -19.59
CA GLU A 127 -12.34 -0.50 -20.25
C GLU A 127 -11.52 0.60 -19.59
N VAL A 128 -10.56 1.18 -20.32
CA VAL A 128 -9.79 2.35 -19.86
C VAL A 128 -10.74 3.53 -19.72
N VAL A 129 -11.13 3.85 -18.50
CA VAL A 129 -11.96 5.03 -18.23
C VAL A 129 -11.08 6.27 -18.38
N SER A 130 -11.19 6.95 -19.53
CA SER A 130 -10.58 8.26 -19.73
C SER A 130 -11.26 9.28 -18.81
N ASN A 131 -10.48 9.91 -17.94
CA ASN A 131 -10.97 11.00 -17.09
C ASN A 131 -11.30 12.22 -17.97
N GLY A 132 -12.60 12.51 -18.10
CA GLY A 132 -13.13 13.78 -18.62
C GLY A 132 -13.51 14.72 -17.48
#